data_AF-A0A8D2KQK4-F1
#
_entry.id   AF-A0A8D2KQK4-F1
#
_cell.length_a   1.000
_cell.length_b   1.000
_cell.length_c   1.000
_cell.angle_alpha   90.00
_cell.angle_beta   90.00
_cell.angle_gamma   90.00
#
_symmetry.space_group_name_H-M   'P 1'
#
loop_
_entity.id
_entity.type
_entity.pdbx_description
1 polymer ?
#
loop_
_entity_poly.entity_id
_entity_poly.type
_entity_poly.pdbx_seq_one_letter_code
_entity_poly.pdbx_strand_id
1 'polypeptide(L)'
;MCGNNMSAPLPAIVPAARKATAAVIFLHGLGDTGHGWAEAFAGIRSPHIKYICPHAPVMPVSLNMNMTMPSWFDIIGLAPDSQEDETGIKQASETVKSLIEQEVRNGIPSNRIILGGFSQGGALSLYSALTTQQKLGGVVALSCWLPLRTSFPQGAINCVNKDISILQCHGDCDPLVPLMFGSVTSETLKTMLNPGNITFKTYSGMMHSSCIEAGALDLLKELKNMPMTLELLQSTRIGMSVNAIRKQSADEEVTSLAKSLIKSWKKLLDGPSNDKDSEEKKKDAASSSQNSPEAREESSCSSNSSSKKEEANVPSETFISSFPRAPSTSDSVRMKCREMLAAALKTGDDYIAIGADEEELGSQIEEAIFQELKNTDMKYKNRVRSRIANLKDTKNPNLRKNVLCGNILPDRFAKMTAEEMASDELKEMRKNLTKEAIREHQMAKTGGTQTDLFTCGKCKKKNCTYTQVQTRSADEPMTTFVVCNECGNRWKFC
;
A
#
# COMPACT_ATOMS: atom_id res chain seq x y z
N MET A 1 -3.78 -32.00 32.44
CA MET A 1 -3.23 -31.33 31.24
C MET A 1 -3.51 -29.85 31.40
N CYS A 2 -2.54 -29.09 31.92
CA CYS A 2 -2.71 -27.66 32.20
C CYS A 2 -2.32 -26.88 30.95
N GLY A 3 -3.30 -26.23 30.33
CA GLY A 3 -3.08 -25.38 29.16
C GLY A 3 -2.20 -24.18 29.53
N ASN A 4 -1.22 -23.91 28.67
CA ASN A 4 -0.40 -22.70 28.71
C ASN A 4 -1.28 -21.46 28.51
N ASN A 5 -1.71 -20.82 29.59
CA ASN A 5 -2.13 -19.41 29.53
C ASN A 5 -0.88 -18.54 29.41
N MET A 6 -0.33 -18.43 28.21
CA MET A 6 0.53 -17.31 27.86
C MET A 6 -0.31 -16.04 28.01
N SER A 7 0.06 -15.14 28.93
CA SER A 7 -0.60 -13.85 29.11
C SER A 7 -0.71 -13.15 27.76
N ALA A 8 -1.94 -12.84 27.33
CA ALA A 8 -2.16 -12.09 26.11
C ALA A 8 -1.41 -10.75 26.19
N PRO A 9 -0.75 -10.29 25.10
CA PRO A 9 -0.08 -9.01 25.09
C PRO A 9 -1.07 -7.87 25.38
N LEU A 10 -0.66 -6.93 26.22
CA LEU A 10 -1.49 -5.79 26.60
C LEU A 10 -1.82 -4.93 25.37
N PRO A 11 -3.04 -4.37 25.25
CA PRO A 11 -3.40 -3.50 24.13
C PRO A 11 -2.46 -2.31 23.96
N ALA A 12 -2.22 -1.91 22.72
CA ALA A 12 -1.65 -0.59 22.43
C ALA A 12 -2.70 0.48 22.76
N ILE A 13 -2.35 1.47 23.58
CA ILE A 13 -3.28 2.48 24.09
C ILE A 13 -2.78 3.87 23.73
N VAL A 14 -3.66 4.68 23.12
CA VAL A 14 -3.48 6.12 23.04
C VAL A 14 -4.27 6.76 24.17
N PRO A 15 -3.62 7.27 25.23
CA PRO A 15 -4.32 7.87 26.35
C PRO A 15 -4.99 9.18 25.94
N ALA A 16 -6.13 9.47 26.55
CA ALA A 16 -6.75 10.78 26.48
C ALA A 16 -5.85 11.82 27.18
N ALA A 17 -5.81 13.04 26.66
CA ALA A 17 -5.05 14.14 27.27
C ALA A 17 -5.68 14.63 28.60
N ARG A 18 -6.97 14.37 28.78
CA ARG A 18 -7.75 14.62 30.00
C ARG A 18 -8.37 13.31 30.49
N LYS A 19 -9.09 13.34 31.62
CA LYS A 19 -9.89 12.19 32.07
C LYS A 19 -10.78 11.71 30.93
N ALA A 20 -10.62 10.46 30.51
CA ALA A 20 -11.37 9.88 29.40
C ALA A 20 -12.86 9.81 29.75
N THR A 21 -13.71 10.31 28.85
CA THR A 21 -15.19 10.24 28.96
C THR A 21 -15.82 9.46 27.80
N ALA A 22 -14.98 8.95 26.90
CA ALA A 22 -15.32 8.11 25.77
C ALA A 22 -14.12 7.23 25.41
N ALA A 23 -14.39 6.12 24.74
CA ALA A 23 -13.36 5.22 24.25
C ALA A 23 -13.63 4.77 22.81
N VAL A 24 -12.55 4.49 22.08
CA VAL A 24 -12.58 3.79 20.79
C VAL A 24 -11.81 2.49 20.98
N ILE A 25 -12.46 1.36 20.74
CA ILE A 25 -11.80 0.06 20.68
C ILE A 25 -11.66 -0.30 19.21
N PHE A 26 -10.44 -0.40 18.71
CA PHE A 26 -10.16 -0.61 17.29
C PHE A 26 -9.37 -1.90 17.04
N LEU A 27 -9.95 -2.80 16.25
CA LEU A 27 -9.42 -4.12 15.95
C LEU A 27 -8.65 -4.11 14.62
N HIS A 28 -7.38 -4.51 14.65
CA HIS A 28 -6.53 -4.55 13.45
C HIS A 28 -6.91 -5.72 12.51
N GLY A 29 -6.39 -5.68 11.27
CA GLY A 29 -6.57 -6.75 10.28
C GLY A 29 -5.63 -7.94 10.48
N LEU A 30 -5.76 -8.94 9.62
CA LEU A 30 -4.92 -10.15 9.64
C LEU A 30 -3.43 -9.81 9.50
N GLY A 31 -2.58 -10.40 10.35
CA GLY A 31 -1.12 -10.26 10.27
C GLY A 31 -0.56 -8.95 10.81
N ASP A 32 -1.41 -7.99 11.16
CA ASP A 32 -1.03 -6.70 11.73
C ASP A 32 -0.97 -6.75 13.27
N THR A 33 -0.66 -5.63 13.91
CA THR A 33 -0.72 -5.44 15.36
C THR A 33 -1.49 -4.16 15.70
N GLY A 34 -1.92 -4.02 16.96
CA GLY A 34 -2.54 -2.78 17.43
C GLY A 34 -1.65 -1.53 17.36
N HIS A 35 -0.32 -1.65 17.21
CA HIS A 35 0.59 -0.50 17.23
C HIS A 35 0.39 0.44 16.03
N GLY A 36 0.30 -0.11 14.80
CA GLY A 36 0.14 0.72 13.59
C GLY A 36 -1.13 1.57 13.64
N TRP A 37 -2.22 0.99 14.12
CA TRP A 37 -3.48 1.72 14.30
C TRP A 37 -3.43 2.71 15.46
N ALA A 38 -2.75 2.38 16.56
CA ALA A 38 -2.56 3.33 17.66
C ALA A 38 -1.81 4.59 17.20
N GLU A 39 -0.78 4.46 16.35
CA GLU A 39 -0.08 5.60 15.76
C GLU A 39 -0.99 6.43 14.85
N ALA A 40 -1.78 5.77 13.98
CA ALA A 40 -2.76 6.46 13.14
C ALA A 40 -3.79 7.24 13.99
N PHE A 41 -4.32 6.64 15.06
CA PHE A 41 -5.24 7.32 15.97
C PHE A 41 -4.60 8.43 16.79
N ALA A 42 -3.30 8.34 17.09
CA ALA A 42 -2.58 9.42 17.75
C ALA A 42 -2.59 10.71 16.90
N GLY A 43 -2.59 10.59 15.57
CA GLY A 43 -2.68 11.72 14.64
C GLY A 43 -4.05 12.42 14.63
N ILE A 44 -5.14 11.72 14.96
CA ILE A 44 -6.52 12.24 14.98
C ILE A 44 -7.15 12.28 16.38
N ARG A 45 -6.32 12.21 17.42
CA ARG A 45 -6.79 12.04 18.80
C ARG A 45 -7.62 13.21 19.31
N SER A 46 -8.69 12.90 20.03
CA SER A 46 -9.47 13.89 20.78
C SER A 46 -9.05 13.92 22.26
N PRO A 47 -9.03 15.08 22.94
CA PRO A 47 -8.49 15.20 24.30
C PRO A 47 -9.26 14.42 25.37
N HIS A 48 -10.46 13.95 25.08
CA HIS A 48 -11.35 13.25 26.03
C HIS A 48 -11.65 11.80 25.63
N ILE A 49 -11.03 11.30 24.55
CA ILE A 49 -11.23 9.96 24.02
C ILE A 49 -9.96 9.13 24.25
N LYS A 50 -10.12 7.94 24.82
CA LYS A 50 -9.08 6.92 24.93
C LYS A 50 -9.18 5.97 23.73
N TYR A 51 -8.08 5.67 23.04
CA TYR A 51 -8.06 4.69 21.95
C TYR A 51 -7.37 3.42 22.43
N ILE A 52 -7.99 2.27 22.15
CA ILE A 52 -7.58 0.95 22.63
C ILE A 52 -7.46 0.06 21.40
N CYS A 53 -6.25 -0.33 21.06
CA CYS A 53 -5.93 -1.18 19.92
C CYS A 53 -5.40 -2.52 20.46
N PRO A 54 -6.29 -3.48 20.80
CA PRO A 54 -5.87 -4.78 21.31
C PRO A 54 -5.11 -5.58 20.24
N HIS A 55 -4.32 -6.54 20.70
CA HIS A 55 -3.59 -7.47 19.84
C HIS A 55 -4.37 -8.77 19.70
N ALA A 56 -4.55 -9.22 18.46
CA ALA A 56 -5.10 -10.54 18.19
C ALA A 56 -4.16 -11.65 18.70
N PRO A 57 -4.70 -12.80 19.16
CA PRO A 57 -3.87 -13.96 19.46
C PRO A 57 -3.15 -14.48 18.20
N VAL A 58 -2.00 -15.13 18.40
CA VAL A 58 -1.29 -15.80 17.31
C VAL A 58 -1.90 -17.19 17.12
N MET A 59 -2.44 -17.44 15.92
CA MET A 59 -3.08 -18.71 15.57
C MET A 59 -2.74 -19.11 14.12
N PRO A 60 -2.83 -20.40 13.76
CA PRO A 60 -2.72 -20.83 12.36
C PRO A 60 -3.89 -20.28 11.54
N VAL A 61 -3.61 -19.86 10.30
CA VAL A 61 -4.63 -19.33 9.37
C VAL A 61 -4.72 -20.19 8.13
N SER A 62 -5.89 -20.77 7.88
CA SER A 62 -6.15 -21.71 6.78
C SER A 62 -5.84 -21.11 5.41
N LEU A 63 -6.26 -19.86 5.16
CA LEU A 63 -6.00 -19.11 3.92
C LEU A 63 -4.51 -19.03 3.59
N ASN A 64 -3.65 -18.96 4.62
CA ASN A 64 -2.20 -18.80 4.48
C ASN A 64 -1.47 -20.12 4.74
N MET A 65 -2.01 -21.25 4.26
CA MET A 65 -1.38 -22.57 4.39
C MET A 65 -1.06 -22.96 5.84
N ASN A 66 -1.93 -22.57 6.79
CA ASN A 66 -1.76 -22.78 8.24
C ASN A 66 -0.53 -22.11 8.86
N MET A 67 0.03 -21.09 8.21
CA MET A 67 1.05 -20.24 8.84
C MET A 67 0.47 -19.54 10.06
N THR A 68 1.24 -19.50 11.15
CA THR A 68 0.84 -18.86 12.40
C THR A 68 1.10 -17.36 12.35
N MET A 69 0.07 -16.55 12.57
CA MET A 69 0.16 -15.09 12.58
C MET A 69 -0.94 -14.50 13.48
N PRO A 70 -0.88 -13.21 13.85
CA PRO A 70 -1.97 -12.55 14.56
C PRO A 70 -3.27 -12.61 13.76
N SER A 71 -4.31 -13.23 14.33
CA SER A 71 -5.63 -13.36 13.72
C SER A 71 -6.71 -13.45 14.80
N TRP A 72 -7.86 -12.82 14.56
CA TRP A 72 -8.96 -12.83 15.55
C TRP A 72 -9.75 -14.14 15.51
N PHE A 73 -9.89 -14.72 14.33
CA PHE A 73 -10.55 -16.00 14.04
C PHE A 73 -9.91 -16.61 12.78
N ASP A 74 -10.22 -17.85 12.42
CA ASP A 74 -9.63 -18.43 11.20
C ASP A 74 -10.26 -17.83 9.93
N ILE A 75 -9.44 -17.60 8.90
CA ILE A 75 -9.91 -17.21 7.57
C ILE A 75 -9.67 -18.40 6.65
N ILE A 76 -10.75 -18.99 6.15
CA ILE A 76 -10.70 -20.17 5.26
C ILE A 76 -10.61 -19.74 3.79
N GLY A 77 -11.33 -18.68 3.42
CA GLY A 77 -11.37 -18.15 2.06
C GLY A 77 -11.89 -16.72 2.02
N LEU A 78 -11.68 -16.04 0.88
CA LEU A 78 -12.14 -14.67 0.61
C LEU A 78 -13.18 -14.62 -0.52
N ALA A 79 -13.72 -15.77 -0.94
CA ALA A 79 -14.79 -15.81 -1.93
C ALA A 79 -16.17 -15.60 -1.24
N PRO A 80 -17.19 -15.10 -1.94
CA PRO A 80 -18.50 -14.81 -1.33
C PRO A 80 -19.18 -16.04 -0.70
N ASP A 81 -18.87 -17.22 -1.21
CA ASP A 81 -19.36 -18.54 -0.81
C ASP A 81 -18.37 -19.32 0.07
N SER A 82 -17.25 -18.70 0.45
CA SER A 82 -16.29 -19.32 1.37
C SER A 82 -16.93 -19.57 2.72
N GLN A 83 -16.63 -20.74 3.29
CA GLN A 83 -17.00 -21.06 4.66
C GLN A 83 -16.28 -20.10 5.63
N GLU A 84 -16.97 -19.72 6.70
CA GLU A 84 -16.42 -18.87 7.78
C GLU A 84 -16.25 -19.67 9.07
N ASP A 85 -15.28 -19.28 9.90
CA ASP A 85 -15.03 -19.86 11.22
C ASP A 85 -16.06 -19.35 12.24
N GLU A 86 -17.28 -19.88 12.18
CA GLU A 86 -18.38 -19.45 13.05
C GLU A 86 -18.01 -19.53 14.55
N THR A 87 -17.28 -20.58 14.95
CA THR A 87 -16.90 -20.79 16.35
C THR A 87 -15.88 -19.75 16.79
N GLY A 88 -14.83 -19.52 15.99
CA GLY A 88 -13.81 -18.51 16.29
C GLY A 88 -14.38 -17.09 16.28
N ILE A 89 -15.27 -16.76 15.34
CA ILE A 89 -15.93 -15.44 15.28
C ILE A 89 -16.73 -15.18 16.56
N LYS A 90 -17.53 -16.14 17.02
CA LYS A 90 -18.28 -16.02 18.27
C LYS A 90 -17.37 -15.88 19.48
N GLN A 91 -16.32 -16.70 19.58
CA GLN A 91 -15.35 -16.63 20.68
C GLN A 91 -14.59 -15.29 20.72
N ALA A 92 -14.15 -14.80 19.56
CA ALA A 92 -13.51 -13.50 19.44
C ALA A 92 -14.47 -12.37 19.82
N SER A 93 -15.75 -12.49 19.46
CA SER A 93 -16.78 -11.52 19.81
C SER A 93 -16.99 -11.42 21.32
N GLU A 94 -17.02 -12.54 22.03
CA GLU A 94 -17.09 -12.54 23.50
C GLU A 94 -15.87 -11.88 24.14
N THR A 95 -14.68 -12.04 23.54
CA THR A 95 -13.46 -11.35 23.98
C THR A 95 -13.60 -9.83 23.84
N VAL A 96 -14.14 -9.36 22.70
CA VAL A 96 -14.41 -7.94 22.47
C VAL A 96 -15.47 -7.41 23.45
N LYS A 97 -16.55 -8.17 23.70
CA LYS A 97 -17.58 -7.81 24.68
C LYS A 97 -16.99 -7.67 26.09
N SER A 98 -16.09 -8.58 26.49
CA SER A 98 -15.39 -8.48 27.77
C SER A 98 -14.52 -7.22 27.89
N LEU A 99 -13.86 -6.81 26.79
CA LEU A 99 -13.10 -5.56 26.75
C LEU A 99 -14.01 -4.32 26.89
N ILE A 100 -15.19 -4.33 26.27
CA ILE A 100 -16.20 -3.28 26.47
C ILE A 100 -16.62 -3.21 27.94
N GLU A 101 -16.92 -4.35 28.57
CA GLU A 101 -17.30 -4.42 29.99
C GLU A 101 -16.19 -3.92 30.92
N GLN A 102 -14.93 -4.15 30.57
CA GLN A 102 -13.80 -3.62 31.32
C GLN A 102 -13.78 -2.08 31.28
N GLU A 103 -13.99 -1.47 30.12
CA GLU A 103 -14.04 0.00 30.01
C GLU A 103 -15.28 0.59 30.70
N VAL A 104 -16.42 -0.11 30.67
CA VAL A 104 -17.61 0.26 31.46
C VAL A 104 -17.31 0.23 32.95
N ARG A 105 -16.66 -0.83 33.46
CA ARG A 105 -16.22 -0.91 34.86
C ARG A 105 -15.21 0.18 35.23
N ASN A 106 -14.39 0.61 34.28
CA ASN A 106 -13.46 1.72 34.46
C ASN A 106 -14.13 3.11 34.38
N GLY A 107 -15.45 3.17 34.21
CA GLY A 107 -16.24 4.39 34.30
C GLY A 107 -16.59 5.05 32.96
N ILE A 108 -16.33 4.40 31.81
CA ILE A 108 -16.75 4.88 30.50
C ILE A 108 -18.03 4.15 30.08
N PRO A 109 -19.21 4.80 30.08
CA PRO A 109 -20.46 4.12 29.75
C PRO A 109 -20.44 3.59 28.31
N SER A 110 -21.08 2.45 28.04
CA SER A 110 -20.99 1.75 26.75
C SER A 110 -21.48 2.60 25.57
N ASN A 111 -22.46 3.49 25.78
CA ASN A 111 -22.97 4.42 24.76
C ASN A 111 -21.96 5.53 24.38
N ARG A 112 -20.81 5.61 25.07
CA ARG A 112 -19.66 6.46 24.77
C ARG A 112 -18.46 5.64 24.25
N ILE A 113 -18.69 4.36 23.93
CA ILE A 113 -17.69 3.46 23.35
C ILE A 113 -18.04 3.24 21.87
N ILE A 114 -17.09 3.53 20.99
CA ILE A 114 -17.15 3.18 19.58
C ILE A 114 -16.32 1.92 19.37
N LEU A 115 -16.90 0.93 18.69
CA LEU A 115 -16.13 -0.19 18.13
C LEU A 115 -15.66 0.16 16.73
N GLY A 116 -14.47 -0.28 16.35
CA GLY A 116 -14.03 -0.13 14.98
C GLY A 116 -13.03 -1.20 14.60
N GLY A 117 -12.72 -1.29 13.32
CA GLY A 117 -11.67 -2.17 12.88
C GLY A 117 -11.43 -2.13 11.39
N PHE A 118 -10.34 -2.76 10.99
CA PHE A 118 -9.92 -2.90 9.61
C PHE A 118 -9.97 -4.36 9.17
N SER A 119 -10.46 -4.62 7.97
CA SER A 119 -10.52 -5.97 7.37
C SER A 119 -11.19 -6.97 8.33
N GLN A 120 -10.52 -8.06 8.70
CA GLN A 120 -11.02 -9.02 9.69
C GLN A 120 -11.47 -8.38 11.02
N GLY A 121 -10.73 -7.39 11.53
CA GLY A 121 -11.09 -6.67 12.74
C GLY A 121 -12.36 -5.82 12.57
N GLY A 122 -12.57 -5.24 11.38
CA GLY A 122 -13.80 -4.53 11.04
C GLY A 122 -15.02 -5.46 11.01
N ALA A 123 -14.83 -6.65 10.43
CA ALA A 123 -15.84 -7.71 10.42
C ALA A 123 -16.24 -8.14 11.85
N LEU A 124 -15.24 -8.34 12.72
CA LEU A 124 -15.47 -8.67 14.12
C LEU A 124 -16.18 -7.55 14.89
N SER A 125 -15.83 -6.29 14.62
CA SER A 125 -16.47 -5.12 15.25
C SER A 125 -17.94 -5.00 14.87
N LEU A 126 -18.28 -5.21 13.59
CA LEU A 126 -19.68 -5.26 13.14
C LEU A 126 -20.45 -6.39 13.85
N TYR A 127 -19.93 -7.61 13.82
CA TYR A 127 -20.58 -8.76 14.45
C TYR A 127 -20.78 -8.56 15.96
N SER A 128 -19.77 -8.03 16.64
CA SER A 128 -19.82 -7.80 18.09
C SER A 128 -20.82 -6.70 18.46
N ALA A 129 -20.91 -5.62 17.67
CA ALA A 129 -21.88 -4.56 17.88
C ALA A 129 -23.32 -5.02 17.65
N LEU A 130 -23.56 -5.88 16.65
CA LEU A 130 -24.89 -6.39 16.32
C LEU A 130 -25.40 -7.47 17.28
N THR A 131 -24.49 -8.18 17.95
CA THR A 131 -24.85 -9.31 18.85
C THR A 131 -24.75 -8.97 20.34
N THR A 132 -24.09 -7.87 20.71
CA THR A 132 -24.02 -7.45 22.12
C THR A 132 -25.34 -6.88 22.63
N GLN A 133 -25.60 -7.05 23.94
CA GLN A 133 -26.72 -6.43 24.64
C GLN A 133 -26.36 -5.05 25.21
N GLN A 134 -25.10 -4.61 25.08
CA GLN A 134 -24.66 -3.30 25.52
C GLN A 134 -24.90 -2.26 24.41
N LYS A 135 -25.58 -1.16 24.74
CA LYS A 135 -25.77 -0.05 23.81
C LYS A 135 -24.43 0.63 23.53
N LEU A 136 -24.01 0.68 22.29
CA LEU A 136 -22.74 1.30 21.87
C LEU A 136 -22.96 2.70 21.30
N GLY A 137 -21.87 3.49 21.25
CA GLY A 137 -21.88 4.83 20.66
C GLY A 137 -21.84 4.83 19.13
N GLY A 138 -21.27 3.79 18.51
CA GLY A 138 -21.17 3.67 17.06
C GLY A 138 -20.21 2.57 16.60
N VAL A 139 -20.17 2.33 15.29
CA VAL A 139 -19.19 1.44 14.64
C VAL A 139 -18.45 2.16 13.51
N VAL A 140 -17.14 1.94 13.42
CA VAL A 140 -16.30 2.35 12.28
C VAL A 140 -15.72 1.11 11.61
N ALA A 141 -16.24 0.77 10.43
CA ALA A 141 -15.93 -0.46 9.70
C ALA A 141 -15.10 -0.14 8.44
N LEU A 142 -13.81 -0.47 8.44
CA LEU A 142 -12.89 -0.13 7.34
C LEU A 142 -12.53 -1.37 6.50
N SER A 143 -12.76 -1.30 5.20
CA SER A 143 -12.40 -2.32 4.18
C SER A 143 -12.72 -3.76 4.63
N CYS A 144 -13.95 -3.99 5.08
CA CYS A 144 -14.36 -5.24 5.70
C CYS A 144 -15.72 -5.74 5.17
N TRP A 145 -16.22 -6.82 5.77
CA TRP A 145 -17.52 -7.43 5.47
C TRP A 145 -18.29 -7.74 6.76
N LEU A 146 -19.59 -8.01 6.65
CA LEU A 146 -20.38 -8.58 7.75
C LEU A 146 -20.18 -10.11 7.77
N PRO A 147 -19.53 -10.68 8.80
CA PRO A 147 -19.35 -12.11 8.88
C PRO A 147 -20.65 -12.79 9.35
N LEU A 148 -20.82 -14.07 8.99
CA LEU A 148 -21.98 -14.89 9.27
C LEU A 148 -23.29 -14.21 8.82
N ARG A 149 -23.25 -13.48 7.71
CA ARG A 149 -24.39 -12.67 7.21
C ARG A 149 -25.70 -13.45 7.11
N THR A 150 -25.64 -14.75 6.77
CA THR A 150 -26.79 -15.64 6.63
C THR A 150 -27.41 -16.04 7.97
N SER A 151 -26.69 -15.90 9.07
CA SER A 151 -27.21 -16.13 10.43
C SER A 151 -28.04 -14.96 10.96
N PHE A 152 -27.95 -13.80 10.32
CA PHE A 152 -28.74 -12.62 10.68
C PHE A 152 -30.12 -12.66 10.00
N PRO A 153 -31.16 -12.07 10.66
CA PRO A 153 -32.47 -11.92 10.04
C PRO A 153 -32.38 -11.13 8.72
N GLN A 154 -33.17 -11.52 7.72
CA GLN A 154 -33.25 -10.80 6.43
C GLN A 154 -33.97 -9.45 6.53
N GLY A 155 -34.53 -9.10 7.69
CA GLY A 155 -35.22 -7.85 7.95
C GLY A 155 -34.68 -7.13 9.18
N ALA A 156 -35.45 -6.17 9.70
CA ALA A 156 -35.06 -5.39 10.86
C ALA A 156 -34.70 -6.30 12.05
N ILE A 157 -33.50 -6.12 12.61
CA ILE A 157 -33.06 -6.87 13.78
C ILE A 157 -33.62 -6.21 15.04
N ASN A 158 -34.19 -7.01 15.93
CA ASN A 158 -34.61 -6.55 17.25
C ASN A 158 -33.43 -6.66 18.24
N CYS A 159 -32.47 -5.74 18.14
CA CYS A 159 -31.33 -5.65 19.05
C CYS A 159 -31.24 -4.29 19.74
N VAL A 160 -30.48 -4.23 20.84
CA VAL A 160 -30.23 -2.99 21.61
C VAL A 160 -29.58 -1.89 20.74
N ASN A 161 -28.82 -2.29 19.72
CA ASN A 161 -28.08 -1.42 18.81
C ASN A 161 -28.82 -1.15 17.48
N LYS A 162 -30.15 -1.33 17.40
CA LYS A 162 -30.92 -1.07 16.16
C LYS A 162 -30.76 0.34 15.57
N ASP A 163 -30.47 1.33 16.42
CA ASP A 163 -30.28 2.74 16.07
C ASP A 163 -28.80 3.17 16.07
N ILE A 164 -27.86 2.22 16.11
CA ILE A 164 -26.42 2.52 16.14
C ILE A 164 -25.96 3.24 14.87
N SER A 165 -25.08 4.24 15.02
CA SER A 165 -24.43 4.89 13.89
C SER A 165 -23.27 4.05 13.36
N ILE A 166 -23.25 3.77 12.06
CA ILE A 166 -22.18 3.03 11.41
C ILE A 166 -21.57 3.87 10.28
N LEU A 167 -20.28 4.13 10.39
CA LEU A 167 -19.47 4.61 9.28
C LEU A 167 -18.71 3.42 8.68
N GLN A 168 -19.05 3.09 7.44
CA GLN A 168 -18.35 2.08 6.66
C GLN A 168 -17.53 2.76 5.57
N CYS A 169 -16.25 2.40 5.45
CA CYS A 169 -15.32 2.96 4.48
C CYS A 169 -14.69 1.83 3.65
N HIS A 170 -14.52 2.02 2.34
CA HIS A 170 -13.93 0.99 1.46
C HIS A 170 -13.11 1.61 0.32
N GLY A 171 -12.03 0.94 -0.09
CA GLY A 171 -11.27 1.32 -1.29
C GLY A 171 -11.92 0.77 -2.56
N ASP A 172 -12.03 1.57 -3.63
CA ASP A 172 -12.61 1.09 -4.90
C ASP A 172 -11.68 0.14 -5.68
N CYS A 173 -10.39 0.12 -5.33
CA CYS A 173 -9.36 -0.72 -5.93
C CYS A 173 -8.85 -1.79 -4.96
N ASP A 174 -9.62 -2.16 -3.94
CA ASP A 174 -9.24 -3.19 -2.96
C ASP A 174 -9.16 -4.59 -3.60
N PRO A 175 -7.97 -5.21 -3.69
CA PRO A 175 -7.80 -6.50 -4.33
C PRO A 175 -8.01 -7.70 -3.39
N LEU A 176 -8.16 -7.46 -2.07
CA LEU A 176 -8.26 -8.51 -1.06
C LEU A 176 -9.69 -8.66 -0.55
N VAL A 177 -10.34 -7.55 -0.20
CA VAL A 177 -11.75 -7.51 0.16
C VAL A 177 -12.47 -6.71 -0.92
N PRO A 178 -13.03 -7.38 -1.96
CA PRO A 178 -13.65 -6.69 -3.08
C PRO A 178 -14.68 -5.67 -2.61
N LEU A 179 -14.75 -4.50 -3.28
CA LEU A 179 -15.71 -3.44 -2.97
C LEU A 179 -17.15 -3.97 -2.88
N MET A 180 -17.50 -4.96 -3.70
CA MET A 180 -18.79 -5.63 -3.67
C MET A 180 -19.17 -6.17 -2.28
N PHE A 181 -18.21 -6.67 -1.49
CA PHE A 181 -18.49 -7.15 -0.13
C PHE A 181 -18.83 -5.99 0.81
N GLY A 182 -18.14 -4.87 0.65
CA GLY A 182 -18.46 -3.63 1.35
C GLY A 182 -19.88 -3.15 1.01
N SER A 183 -20.23 -3.12 -0.28
CA SER A 183 -21.55 -2.71 -0.76
C SER A 183 -22.67 -3.62 -0.22
N VAL A 184 -22.53 -4.95 -0.37
CA VAL A 184 -23.51 -5.92 0.14
C VAL A 184 -23.66 -5.82 1.66
N THR A 185 -22.55 -5.61 2.37
CA THR A 185 -22.57 -5.37 3.82
C THR A 185 -23.38 -4.11 4.15
N SER A 186 -23.15 -3.00 3.44
CA SER A 186 -23.86 -1.74 3.67
C SER A 186 -25.37 -1.88 3.43
N GLU A 187 -25.77 -2.55 2.35
CA GLU A 187 -27.18 -2.82 2.02
C GLU A 187 -27.84 -3.70 3.08
N THR A 188 -27.15 -4.74 3.53
CA THR A 188 -27.63 -5.63 4.61
C THR A 188 -27.81 -4.84 5.91
N LEU A 189 -26.84 -4.00 6.28
CA LEU A 189 -26.92 -3.15 7.48
C LEU A 189 -28.08 -2.15 7.40
N LYS A 190 -28.32 -1.53 6.23
CA LYS A 190 -29.46 -0.62 6.02
C LYS A 190 -30.81 -1.33 6.08
N THR A 191 -30.85 -2.63 5.80
CA THR A 191 -32.07 -3.45 5.91
C THR A 191 -32.32 -3.87 7.36
N MET A 192 -31.26 -4.19 8.09
CA MET A 192 -31.34 -4.67 9.47
C MET A 192 -31.50 -3.55 10.50
N LEU A 193 -30.90 -2.38 10.27
CA LEU A 193 -30.81 -1.26 11.20
C LEU A 193 -31.53 -0.03 10.66
N ASN A 194 -31.55 1.06 11.44
CA ASN A 194 -32.03 2.35 10.95
C ASN A 194 -31.14 2.88 9.81
N PRO A 195 -31.62 2.95 8.56
CA PRO A 195 -30.78 3.29 7.41
C PRO A 195 -30.25 4.72 7.46
N GLY A 196 -30.93 5.64 8.17
CA GLY A 196 -30.49 7.03 8.33
C GLY A 196 -29.18 7.16 9.12
N ASN A 197 -28.79 6.13 9.87
CA ASN A 197 -27.60 6.10 10.70
C ASN A 197 -26.42 5.35 10.04
N ILE A 198 -26.61 4.82 8.82
CA ILE A 198 -25.60 4.03 8.10
C ILE A 198 -25.01 4.85 6.96
N THR A 199 -23.73 5.19 7.06
CA THR A 199 -22.98 5.90 6.02
C THR A 199 -21.96 4.98 5.37
N PHE A 200 -21.95 4.91 4.04
CA PHE A 200 -20.94 4.17 3.28
C PHE A 200 -20.14 5.13 2.41
N LYS A 201 -18.83 5.18 2.61
CA LYS A 201 -17.89 6.00 1.85
C LYS A 201 -16.93 5.12 1.07
N THR A 202 -16.75 5.45 -0.21
CA THR A 202 -15.75 4.82 -1.07
C THR A 202 -14.63 5.79 -1.39
N TYR A 203 -13.40 5.29 -1.44
CA TYR A 203 -12.20 6.08 -1.67
C TYR A 203 -11.56 5.68 -2.99
N SER A 204 -11.46 6.63 -3.91
CA SER A 204 -11.01 6.32 -5.28
C SER A 204 -9.51 6.10 -5.36
N GLY A 205 -9.10 5.04 -6.06
CA GLY A 205 -7.72 4.59 -6.18
C GLY A 205 -7.18 3.90 -4.91
N MET A 206 -7.95 3.86 -3.83
CA MET A 206 -7.51 3.23 -2.58
C MET A 206 -7.63 1.70 -2.69
N MET A 207 -6.55 0.99 -2.36
CA MET A 207 -6.50 -0.47 -2.30
C MET A 207 -6.88 -0.97 -0.88
N HIS A 208 -6.38 -2.14 -0.48
CA HIS A 208 -6.55 -2.68 0.89
C HIS A 208 -5.67 -1.94 1.91
N SER A 209 -5.98 -0.66 2.16
CA SER A 209 -5.22 0.23 3.05
C SER A 209 -6.15 1.29 3.65
N SER A 210 -5.64 2.09 4.58
CA SER A 210 -6.19 3.41 4.92
C SER A 210 -5.55 4.50 4.09
N CYS A 211 -6.23 5.64 3.94
CA CYS A 211 -5.67 6.86 3.37
C CYS A 211 -6.00 8.07 4.24
N ILE A 212 -5.17 9.11 4.15
CA ILE A 212 -5.56 10.45 4.59
C ILE A 212 -6.33 11.05 3.42
N GLU A 213 -7.64 11.11 3.53
CA GLU A 213 -8.45 11.93 2.63
C GLU A 213 -8.27 13.39 3.08
N ALA A 214 -7.12 13.96 2.76
CA ALA A 214 -6.91 15.39 2.94
C ALA A 214 -7.73 16.08 1.85
N GLY A 215 -8.77 16.80 2.25
CA GLY A 215 -9.47 17.67 1.33
C GLY A 215 -8.49 18.66 0.70
N ALA A 216 -8.77 19.14 -0.51
CA ALA A 216 -7.93 20.17 -1.14
C ALA A 216 -7.67 21.36 -0.19
N LEU A 217 -8.64 21.68 0.66
CA LEU A 217 -8.50 22.70 1.72
C LEU A 217 -7.43 22.35 2.76
N ASP A 218 -7.39 21.11 3.24
CA ASP A 218 -6.47 20.66 4.29
C ASP A 218 -5.04 20.57 3.75
N LEU A 219 -4.87 20.06 2.53
CA LEU A 219 -3.58 20.09 1.83
C LEU A 219 -3.06 21.52 1.63
N LEU A 220 -3.94 22.46 1.29
CA LEU A 220 -3.56 23.87 1.17
C LEU A 220 -3.21 24.50 2.53
N LYS A 221 -3.87 24.11 3.62
CA LYS A 221 -3.52 24.57 4.98
C LYS A 221 -2.15 24.05 5.42
N GLU A 222 -1.83 22.79 5.13
CA GLU A 222 -0.51 22.23 5.41
C GLU A 222 0.58 22.90 4.56
N LEU A 223 0.33 23.10 3.25
CA LEU A 223 1.23 23.84 2.35
C LEU A 223 1.54 25.25 2.85
N LYS A 224 0.58 25.91 3.52
CA LYS A 224 0.79 27.24 4.13
C LYS A 224 1.77 27.21 5.29
N ASN A 225 1.81 26.11 6.05
CA ASN A 225 2.65 25.98 7.24
C ASN A 225 4.06 25.47 6.91
N MET A 226 4.31 25.01 5.68
CA MET A 226 5.63 24.58 5.24
C MET A 226 6.49 25.78 4.78
N PRO A 227 7.78 25.84 5.19
CA PRO A 227 8.70 26.87 4.72
C PRO A 227 9.04 26.62 3.25
N MET A 228 8.46 27.42 2.35
CA MET A 228 8.70 27.31 0.90
C MET A 228 9.96 28.07 0.48
N THR A 229 10.83 27.40 -0.27
CA THR A 229 12.04 28.00 -0.89
C THR A 229 11.88 28.08 -2.41
N LEU A 230 12.67 28.94 -3.06
CA LEU A 230 12.66 29.11 -4.52
C LEU A 230 12.98 27.80 -5.27
N GLU A 231 13.97 27.05 -4.76
CA GLU A 231 14.38 25.76 -5.31
C GLU A 231 13.27 24.70 -5.22
N LEU A 232 12.55 24.66 -4.08
CA LEU A 232 11.42 23.75 -3.89
C LEU A 232 10.24 24.12 -4.80
N LEU A 233 9.98 25.42 -5.02
CA LEU A 233 8.93 25.90 -5.91
C LEU A 233 9.22 25.55 -7.40
N GLN A 234 10.47 25.67 -7.83
CA GLN A 234 10.88 25.39 -9.22
C GLN A 234 10.98 23.89 -9.53
N SER A 235 11.54 23.10 -8.61
CA SER A 235 11.70 21.65 -8.79
C SER A 235 10.37 20.90 -8.77
N THR A 236 9.48 21.23 -7.83
CA THR A 236 8.21 20.51 -7.64
C THR A 236 7.09 21.01 -8.55
N ARG A 237 7.23 22.22 -9.12
CA ARG A 237 6.17 22.94 -9.88
C ARG A 237 4.85 23.07 -9.10
N ILE A 238 4.88 23.02 -7.77
CA ILE A 238 3.68 23.03 -6.92
C ILE A 238 2.78 24.26 -7.16
N GLY A 239 3.37 25.39 -7.58
CA GLY A 239 2.61 26.59 -7.95
C GLY A 239 1.63 26.38 -9.11
N MET A 240 1.95 25.49 -10.05
CA MET A 240 1.04 25.12 -11.15
C MET A 240 -0.13 24.27 -10.65
N SER A 241 0.15 23.30 -9.78
CA SER A 241 -0.86 22.42 -9.19
C SER A 241 -1.85 23.19 -8.31
N VAL A 242 -1.37 24.11 -7.46
CA VAL A 242 -2.22 24.97 -6.64
C VAL A 242 -3.05 25.94 -7.51
N ASN A 243 -2.50 26.42 -8.64
CA ASN A 243 -3.23 27.25 -9.59
C ASN A 243 -4.29 26.46 -10.39
N ALA A 244 -4.07 25.17 -10.65
CA ALA A 244 -5.05 24.28 -11.25
C ALA A 244 -6.21 24.01 -10.28
N ILE A 245 -5.90 23.72 -9.00
CA ILE A 245 -6.90 23.57 -7.93
C ILE A 245 -7.75 24.84 -7.82
N ARG A 246 -7.12 26.02 -7.80
CA ARG A 246 -7.85 27.31 -7.78
C ARG A 246 -8.82 27.49 -8.96
N LYS A 247 -8.54 26.92 -10.13
CA LYS A 247 -9.38 27.05 -11.34
C LYS A 247 -10.50 26.01 -11.39
N GLN A 248 -10.29 24.84 -10.81
CA GLN A 248 -11.21 23.70 -10.89
C GLN A 248 -12.14 23.62 -9.68
N SER A 249 -11.75 24.19 -8.54
CA SER A 249 -12.54 24.15 -7.31
C SER A 249 -13.71 25.13 -7.36
N ALA A 250 -14.90 24.65 -7.00
CA ALA A 250 -16.11 25.47 -6.79
C ALA A 250 -16.21 26.06 -5.37
N ASP A 251 -15.33 25.65 -4.46
CA ASP A 251 -15.28 26.09 -3.06
C ASP A 251 -14.52 27.43 -2.93
N GLU A 252 -15.19 28.42 -2.34
CA GLU A 252 -14.65 29.77 -2.13
C GLU A 252 -13.47 29.78 -1.15
N GLU A 253 -13.49 28.94 -0.11
CA GLU A 253 -12.41 28.87 0.87
C GLU A 253 -11.13 28.31 0.25
N VAL A 254 -11.25 27.20 -0.49
CA VAL A 254 -10.15 26.58 -1.24
C VAL A 254 -9.54 27.56 -2.23
N THR A 255 -10.39 28.31 -2.94
CA THR A 255 -9.96 29.31 -3.92
C THR A 255 -9.23 30.47 -3.25
N SER A 256 -9.72 30.95 -2.10
CA SER A 256 -9.09 32.05 -1.35
C SER A 256 -7.71 31.67 -0.81
N LEU A 257 -7.59 30.45 -0.27
CA LEU A 257 -6.35 29.94 0.32
C LEU A 257 -5.30 29.65 -0.76
N ALA A 258 -5.71 29.06 -1.88
CA ALA A 258 -4.84 28.87 -3.05
C ALA A 258 -4.35 30.20 -3.63
N LYS A 259 -5.20 31.24 -3.71
CA LYS A 259 -4.79 32.60 -4.13
C LYS A 259 -3.75 33.20 -3.17
N SER A 260 -3.94 33.02 -1.87
CA SER A 260 -3.01 33.52 -0.84
C SER A 260 -1.64 32.88 -0.95
N LEU A 261 -1.57 31.55 -1.13
CA LEU A 261 -0.32 30.81 -1.35
C LEU A 261 0.41 31.23 -2.62
N ILE A 262 -0.32 31.37 -3.74
CA ILE A 262 0.29 31.83 -4.99
C ILE A 262 0.86 33.25 -4.81
N LYS A 263 0.19 34.13 -4.06
CA LYS A 263 0.67 35.49 -3.78
C LYS A 263 1.91 35.49 -2.90
N SER A 264 1.99 34.64 -1.88
CA SER A 264 3.18 34.54 -1.01
C SER A 264 4.38 33.96 -1.77
N TRP A 265 4.17 32.96 -2.63
CA TRP A 265 5.25 32.37 -3.43
C TRP A 265 5.73 33.28 -4.56
N LYS A 266 4.86 34.11 -5.14
CA LYS A 266 5.27 35.16 -6.10
C LYS A 266 6.22 36.18 -5.47
N LYS A 267 6.02 36.55 -4.20
CA LYS A 267 6.95 37.42 -3.47
C LYS A 267 8.34 36.81 -3.27
N LEU A 268 8.46 35.47 -3.34
CA LEU A 268 9.77 34.80 -3.28
C LEU A 268 10.47 34.76 -4.65
N LEU A 269 9.75 35.04 -5.74
CA LEU A 269 10.29 35.21 -7.10
C LEU A 269 10.69 36.67 -7.37
N ASP A 270 9.96 37.63 -6.80
CA ASP A 270 10.25 39.06 -6.89
C ASP A 270 11.28 39.47 -5.81
N GLY A 271 12.56 39.20 -6.08
CA GLY A 271 13.68 39.77 -5.31
C GLY A 271 13.77 41.30 -5.46
N PRO A 272 14.47 42.02 -4.55
CA PRO A 272 14.39 43.47 -4.46
C PRO A 272 15.30 44.15 -5.51
N SER A 273 14.74 44.54 -6.66
CA SER A 273 15.26 45.65 -7.49
C SER A 273 14.45 45.86 -8.77
N ASN A 274 13.54 46.83 -8.77
CA ASN A 274 13.51 47.96 -9.70
C ASN A 274 12.25 48.80 -9.45
N ASP A 275 12.28 49.57 -8.36
CA ASP A 275 11.60 50.86 -8.35
C ASP A 275 12.49 51.84 -9.11
N LYS A 276 12.01 52.34 -10.25
CA LYS A 276 12.29 53.70 -10.71
C LYS A 276 11.26 54.16 -11.75
N ASP A 277 10.70 55.32 -11.42
CA ASP A 277 10.03 56.33 -12.23
C ASP A 277 8.55 56.13 -12.63
N SER A 278 7.71 56.64 -11.73
CA SER A 278 6.48 57.35 -12.05
C SER A 278 6.74 58.64 -12.84
N GLU A 279 6.07 58.85 -13.98
CA GLU A 279 5.47 60.15 -14.33
C GLU A 279 4.40 60.04 -15.44
N GLU A 280 3.32 60.78 -15.26
CA GLU A 280 2.16 60.93 -16.16
C GLU A 280 2.48 61.78 -17.39
N LYS A 281 1.87 61.49 -18.56
CA LYS A 281 1.14 62.50 -19.37
C LYS A 281 0.40 61.93 -20.59
N LYS A 282 -0.75 62.57 -20.82
CA LYS A 282 -1.78 62.44 -21.87
C LYS A 282 -1.33 62.92 -23.27
N LYS A 283 -2.04 62.39 -24.29
CA LYS A 283 -2.51 62.97 -25.59
C LYS A 283 -1.88 62.56 -26.94
N ASP A 284 -2.80 62.09 -27.79
CA ASP A 284 -3.09 62.42 -29.21
C ASP A 284 -2.14 62.04 -30.38
N ALA A 285 -2.69 61.15 -31.22
CA ALA A 285 -2.90 61.22 -32.68
C ALA A 285 -1.77 61.54 -33.71
N ALA A 286 -1.68 60.60 -34.67
CA ALA A 286 -1.70 60.77 -36.14
C ALA A 286 -0.40 60.72 -36.98
N SER A 287 -0.44 59.78 -37.94
CA SER A 287 0.20 59.74 -39.28
C SER A 287 1.73 59.64 -39.33
N SER A 288 2.43 59.04 -40.29
CA SER A 288 2.24 58.32 -41.56
C SER A 288 3.63 57.65 -41.83
N SER A 289 3.93 56.75 -42.76
CA SER A 289 3.49 56.54 -44.13
C SER A 289 4.16 55.24 -44.66
N GLN A 290 3.43 54.49 -45.49
CA GLN A 290 3.87 53.84 -46.75
C GLN A 290 4.91 52.69 -46.69
N ASN A 291 4.81 51.57 -47.41
CA ASN A 291 3.97 51.12 -48.53
C ASN A 291 3.95 49.58 -48.58
N SER A 292 2.86 49.04 -49.12
CA SER A 292 2.68 47.69 -49.69
C SER A 292 2.64 47.84 -51.25
N PRO A 293 2.37 46.85 -52.14
CA PRO A 293 2.01 45.44 -51.95
C PRO A 293 2.52 44.42 -53.02
N GLU A 294 2.11 43.15 -52.83
CA GLU A 294 1.60 42.14 -53.82
C GLU A 294 2.45 41.49 -54.94
N ALA A 295 2.45 40.14 -54.97
CA ALA A 295 1.66 39.27 -55.88
C ALA A 295 2.25 37.82 -55.85
N ARG A 296 1.50 36.80 -55.41
CA ARG A 296 0.78 35.76 -56.20
C ARG A 296 1.60 35.05 -57.29
N GLU A 297 1.77 33.72 -57.17
CA GLU A 297 1.08 32.73 -58.02
C GLU A 297 1.36 31.27 -57.59
N GLU A 298 0.38 30.42 -57.92
CA GLU A 298 0.24 29.00 -57.63
C GLU A 298 1.00 28.11 -58.63
N SER A 299 1.32 26.87 -58.26
CA SER A 299 1.00 25.67 -59.09
C SER A 299 1.58 24.35 -58.52
N SER A 300 0.65 23.52 -58.04
CA SER A 300 0.39 22.12 -58.44
C SER A 300 1.51 21.22 -59.00
N CYS A 301 1.89 20.24 -58.15
CA CYS A 301 1.89 18.77 -58.32
C CYS A 301 2.53 18.01 -59.52
N SER A 302 3.23 16.94 -59.10
CA SER A 302 3.23 15.56 -59.65
C SER A 302 4.36 15.08 -60.57
N SER A 303 5.06 14.07 -60.02
CA SER A 303 5.30 12.74 -60.59
C SER A 303 6.66 12.38 -61.23
N ASN A 304 7.23 11.34 -60.60
CA ASN A 304 7.88 10.14 -61.14
C ASN A 304 9.27 10.15 -61.80
N SER A 305 10.13 9.36 -61.14
CA SER A 305 10.87 8.21 -61.67
C SER A 305 12.39 8.34 -61.92
N SER A 306 13.11 7.63 -61.04
CA SER A 306 14.25 6.73 -61.30
C SER A 306 15.45 7.21 -62.12
N SER A 307 16.62 7.26 -61.48
CA SER A 307 17.90 6.81 -62.05
C SER A 307 18.96 6.57 -60.96
N LYS A 308 19.56 5.37 -60.97
CA LYS A 308 20.69 4.93 -60.15
C LYS A 308 21.94 5.78 -60.38
N LYS A 309 22.70 6.09 -59.32
CA LYS A 309 24.17 6.29 -59.35
C LYS A 309 24.79 5.80 -58.05
N GLU A 310 25.88 5.05 -58.20
CA GLU A 310 26.72 4.45 -57.16
C GLU A 310 27.62 5.47 -56.45
N GLU A 311 27.80 5.20 -55.15
CA GLU A 311 28.95 5.40 -54.24
C GLU A 311 29.74 6.71 -54.22
N ALA A 312 29.63 7.41 -53.07
CA ALA A 312 30.75 8.09 -52.42
C ALA A 312 30.66 7.89 -50.89
N ASN A 313 31.79 7.49 -50.31
CA ASN A 313 32.00 6.93 -48.98
C ASN A 313 32.09 8.04 -47.91
N VAL A 314 31.25 7.99 -46.86
CA VAL A 314 31.38 8.78 -45.62
C VAL A 314 31.01 7.86 -44.44
N PRO A 315 31.86 7.73 -43.40
CA PRO A 315 31.64 6.76 -42.33
C PRO A 315 30.64 7.33 -41.32
N SER A 316 29.39 6.88 -41.40
CA SER A 316 28.39 7.08 -40.37
C SER A 316 28.31 5.81 -39.53
N GLU A 317 28.76 5.89 -38.27
CA GLU A 317 28.64 4.84 -37.27
C GLU A 317 27.20 4.34 -37.20
N THR A 318 26.95 3.20 -37.83
CA THR A 318 25.68 2.48 -37.75
C THR A 318 25.89 1.41 -36.70
N PHE A 319 25.17 1.52 -35.58
CA PHE A 319 25.11 0.45 -34.58
C PHE A 319 24.59 -0.82 -35.26
N ILE A 320 25.49 -1.77 -35.53
CA ILE A 320 25.15 -3.09 -36.04
C ILE A 320 24.45 -3.85 -34.91
N SER A 321 23.13 -3.89 -34.98
CA SER A 321 22.29 -4.88 -34.30
C SER A 321 22.20 -6.11 -35.21
N SER A 322 23.14 -7.04 -35.09
CA SER A 322 22.92 -8.40 -35.59
C SER A 322 23.47 -9.42 -34.61
N PHE A 323 22.56 -9.94 -33.80
CA PHE A 323 22.79 -11.14 -33.00
C PHE A 323 22.90 -12.37 -33.92
N PRO A 324 23.67 -13.41 -33.55
CA PRO A 324 23.77 -14.63 -34.33
C PRO A 324 22.41 -15.32 -34.47
N ARG A 325 22.06 -15.75 -35.69
CA ARG A 325 20.77 -16.40 -36.01
C ARG A 325 20.59 -17.69 -35.21
N ALA A 326 19.42 -17.85 -34.59
CA ALA A 326 19.07 -19.07 -33.89
C ALA A 326 18.90 -20.25 -34.87
N PRO A 327 19.36 -21.47 -34.53
CA PRO A 327 19.14 -22.65 -35.36
C PRO A 327 17.65 -22.99 -35.50
N SER A 328 17.25 -23.46 -36.68
CA SER A 328 15.88 -23.90 -36.98
C SER A 328 15.59 -25.23 -36.27
N THR A 329 14.42 -25.31 -35.63
CA THR A 329 14.02 -26.48 -34.83
C THR A 329 12.89 -27.25 -35.51
N SER A 330 12.93 -28.58 -35.49
CA SER A 330 11.89 -29.45 -36.06
C SER A 330 10.84 -29.95 -35.04
N ASP A 331 10.94 -29.53 -33.77
CA ASP A 331 10.04 -29.96 -32.68
C ASP A 331 8.78 -29.07 -32.62
N SER A 332 7.60 -29.69 -32.70
CA SER A 332 6.30 -29.02 -32.73
C SER A 332 5.99 -28.21 -31.46
N VAL A 333 6.47 -28.64 -30.30
CA VAL A 333 6.30 -27.93 -29.03
C VAL A 333 7.19 -26.70 -28.99
N ARG A 334 8.43 -26.82 -29.46
CA ARG A 334 9.39 -25.70 -29.50
C ARG A 334 8.94 -24.63 -30.49
N MET A 335 8.45 -25.02 -31.67
CA MET A 335 7.87 -24.11 -32.65
C MET A 335 6.67 -23.34 -32.08
N LYS A 336 5.78 -24.00 -31.33
CA LYS A 336 4.65 -23.31 -30.68
C LYS A 336 5.11 -22.34 -29.59
N CYS A 337 6.16 -22.67 -28.85
CA CYS A 337 6.75 -21.77 -27.86
C CYS A 337 7.36 -20.51 -28.51
N ARG A 338 8.07 -20.65 -29.64
CA ARG A 338 8.61 -19.53 -30.42
C ARG A 338 7.52 -18.60 -30.92
N GLU A 339 6.45 -19.16 -31.49
CA GLU A 339 5.28 -18.40 -31.95
C GLU A 339 4.63 -17.61 -30.80
N MET A 340 4.44 -18.23 -29.64
CA MET A 340 3.85 -17.57 -28.47
C MET A 340 4.73 -16.46 -27.89
N LEU A 341 6.06 -16.62 -27.94
CA LEU A 341 7.02 -15.58 -27.53
C LEU A 341 7.03 -14.41 -28.50
N ALA A 342 7.03 -14.66 -29.81
CA ALA A 342 6.90 -13.63 -30.83
C ALA A 342 5.58 -12.85 -30.68
N ALA A 343 4.47 -13.53 -30.44
CA ALA A 343 3.18 -12.89 -30.17
C ALA A 343 3.17 -12.02 -28.90
N ALA A 344 3.96 -12.39 -27.88
CA ALA A 344 4.11 -11.58 -26.67
C ALA A 344 4.90 -10.28 -26.95
N LEU A 345 5.92 -10.35 -27.80
CA LEU A 345 6.72 -9.19 -28.22
C LEU A 345 5.94 -8.21 -29.10
N LYS A 346 4.96 -8.71 -29.88
CA LYS A 346 4.02 -7.89 -30.69
C LYS A 346 3.00 -7.13 -29.86
N THR A 347 2.89 -7.39 -28.55
CA THR A 347 1.85 -6.78 -27.72
C THR A 347 2.20 -5.31 -27.46
N GLY A 348 1.46 -4.36 -28.04
CA GLY A 348 1.57 -2.91 -27.74
C GLY A 348 2.28 -2.03 -28.78
N ASP A 349 2.41 -2.49 -30.04
CA ASP A 349 2.96 -1.75 -31.21
C ASP A 349 4.39 -1.17 -31.06
N ASP A 350 5.04 -1.35 -29.91
CA ASP A 350 6.40 -0.88 -29.62
C ASP A 350 7.45 -1.47 -30.57
N TYR A 351 7.22 -2.68 -31.12
CA TYR A 351 8.10 -3.35 -32.08
C TYR A 351 8.19 -2.61 -33.42
N ILE A 352 7.11 -1.92 -33.84
CA ILE A 352 7.05 -1.13 -35.08
C ILE A 352 7.95 0.10 -34.97
N ALA A 353 8.01 0.73 -33.78
CA ALA A 353 8.82 1.91 -33.52
C ALA A 353 10.33 1.61 -33.42
N ILE A 354 10.69 0.38 -33.05
CA ILE A 354 12.08 -0.03 -32.78
C ILE A 354 12.69 -0.78 -33.98
N GLY A 355 11.87 -1.36 -34.87
CA GLY A 355 12.35 -2.06 -36.07
C GLY A 355 13.07 -3.38 -35.79
N ALA A 356 12.78 -4.01 -34.65
CA ALA A 356 13.37 -5.29 -34.25
C ALA A 356 12.60 -6.47 -34.87
N ASP A 357 13.33 -7.49 -35.35
CA ASP A 357 12.76 -8.75 -35.82
C ASP A 357 12.26 -9.57 -34.63
N GLU A 358 10.95 -9.53 -34.39
CA GLU A 358 10.31 -10.15 -33.24
C GLU A 358 10.22 -11.68 -33.33
N GLU A 359 10.30 -12.24 -34.53
CA GLU A 359 10.30 -13.68 -34.76
C GLU A 359 11.67 -14.29 -34.46
N GLU A 360 12.74 -13.59 -34.86
CA GLU A 360 14.11 -13.97 -34.54
C GLU A 360 14.39 -13.81 -33.04
N LEU A 361 13.92 -12.71 -32.41
CA LEU A 361 14.09 -12.49 -30.97
C LEU A 361 13.35 -13.54 -30.13
N GLY A 362 12.13 -13.91 -30.54
CA GLY A 362 11.37 -15.01 -29.92
C GLY A 362 12.10 -16.36 -30.05
N SER A 363 12.76 -16.60 -31.19
CA SER A 363 13.56 -17.81 -31.43
C SER A 363 14.81 -17.88 -30.57
N GLN A 364 15.51 -16.76 -30.38
CA GLN A 364 16.71 -16.69 -29.54
C GLN A 364 16.40 -16.86 -28.04
N ILE A 365 15.30 -16.29 -27.55
CA ILE A 365 14.86 -16.47 -26.17
C ILE A 365 14.51 -17.94 -25.91
N GLU A 366 13.79 -18.58 -26.84
CA GLU A 366 13.45 -20.00 -26.73
C GLU A 366 14.70 -20.89 -26.75
N GLU A 367 15.62 -20.66 -27.67
CA GLU A 367 16.85 -21.44 -27.78
C GLU A 367 17.69 -21.33 -26.50
N ALA A 368 17.79 -20.14 -25.91
CA ALA A 368 18.47 -19.95 -24.63
C ALA A 368 17.82 -20.75 -23.48
N ILE A 369 16.48 -20.80 -23.43
CA ILE A 369 15.75 -21.62 -22.44
C ILE A 369 15.97 -23.11 -22.69
N PHE A 370 16.01 -23.54 -23.96
CA PHE A 370 16.23 -24.93 -24.31
C PHE A 370 17.67 -25.39 -24.03
N GLN A 371 18.68 -24.56 -24.28
CA GLN A 371 20.08 -24.86 -23.97
C GLN A 371 20.31 -25.13 -22.48
N GLU A 372 19.57 -24.45 -21.60
CA GLU A 372 19.65 -24.63 -20.14
C GLU A 372 18.97 -25.94 -19.69
N LEU A 373 17.76 -26.22 -20.19
CA LEU A 373 16.94 -27.33 -19.70
C LEU A 373 17.10 -28.64 -20.47
N LYS A 374 17.54 -28.56 -21.74
CA LYS A 374 17.77 -29.66 -22.70
C LYS A 374 16.64 -30.70 -22.81
N ASN A 375 15.44 -30.37 -22.34
CA ASN A 375 14.26 -31.20 -22.36
C ASN A 375 12.98 -30.35 -22.45
N THR A 376 11.92 -30.88 -23.05
CA THR A 376 10.62 -30.20 -23.29
C THR A 376 9.57 -30.47 -22.21
N ASP A 377 10.02 -30.81 -20.99
CA ASP A 377 9.19 -31.12 -19.83
C ASP A 377 8.34 -29.95 -19.33
N MET A 378 7.47 -30.22 -18.36
CA MET A 378 6.61 -29.21 -17.72
C MET A 378 7.43 -28.01 -17.16
N LYS A 379 8.66 -28.24 -16.70
CA LYS A 379 9.57 -27.17 -16.23
C LYS A 379 9.93 -26.18 -17.35
N TYR A 380 10.21 -26.69 -18.55
CA TYR A 380 10.45 -25.89 -19.75
C TYR A 380 9.22 -25.09 -20.14
N LYS A 381 8.05 -25.74 -20.21
CA LYS A 381 6.78 -25.07 -20.54
C LYS A 381 6.40 -23.99 -19.53
N ASN A 382 6.62 -24.23 -18.23
CA ASN A 382 6.36 -23.26 -17.16
C ASN A 382 7.30 -22.05 -17.26
N ARG A 383 8.58 -22.28 -17.61
CA ARG A 383 9.57 -21.20 -17.79
C ARG A 383 9.19 -20.30 -18.97
N VAL A 384 8.83 -20.88 -20.12
CA VAL A 384 8.36 -20.14 -21.29
C VAL A 384 7.09 -19.34 -20.98
N ARG A 385 6.10 -19.96 -20.32
CA ARG A 385 4.86 -19.28 -19.90
C ARG A 385 5.12 -18.10 -18.96
N SER A 386 6.05 -18.24 -18.02
CA SER A 386 6.46 -17.15 -17.12
C SER A 386 7.04 -15.96 -17.90
N ARG A 387 7.91 -16.20 -18.89
CA ARG A 387 8.48 -15.13 -19.72
C ARG A 387 7.43 -14.43 -20.57
N ILE A 388 6.50 -15.18 -21.15
CA ILE A 388 5.36 -14.63 -21.91
C ILE A 388 4.50 -13.72 -21.02
N ALA A 389 4.18 -14.15 -19.79
CA ALA A 389 3.37 -13.37 -18.87
C ALA A 389 4.04 -12.03 -18.49
N ASN A 390 5.36 -12.04 -18.28
CA ASN A 390 6.11 -10.82 -17.96
C ASN A 390 6.26 -9.87 -19.16
N LEU A 391 6.40 -10.39 -20.39
CA LEU A 391 6.45 -9.57 -21.62
C LEU A 391 5.09 -8.93 -21.95
N LYS A 392 3.99 -9.60 -21.57
CA LYS A 392 2.61 -9.12 -21.76
C LYS A 392 2.11 -8.22 -20.63
N ASP A 393 2.89 -8.01 -19.57
CA ASP A 393 2.47 -7.20 -18.44
C ASP A 393 2.29 -5.73 -18.86
N THR A 394 1.05 -5.24 -18.78
CA THR A 394 0.69 -3.86 -19.10
C THR A 394 1.23 -2.87 -18.06
N LYS A 395 1.55 -3.34 -16.86
CA LYS A 395 2.11 -2.53 -15.77
C LYS A 395 3.61 -2.30 -15.91
N ASN A 396 4.30 -3.04 -16.80
CA ASN A 396 5.74 -2.89 -17.04
C ASN A 396 6.09 -2.89 -18.55
N PRO A 397 5.70 -1.85 -19.31
CA PRO A 397 6.04 -1.75 -20.73
C PRO A 397 7.55 -1.55 -20.96
N ASN A 398 8.27 -1.04 -19.96
CA ASN A 398 9.72 -0.80 -20.04
C ASN A 398 10.52 -2.10 -20.19
N LEU A 399 10.11 -3.19 -19.54
CA LEU A 399 10.78 -4.48 -19.70
C LEU A 399 10.74 -4.97 -21.15
N ARG A 400 9.55 -4.91 -21.78
CA ARG A 400 9.37 -5.28 -23.18
C ARG A 400 10.20 -4.38 -24.11
N LYS A 401 10.17 -3.06 -23.89
CA LYS A 401 10.99 -2.10 -24.66
C LYS A 401 12.49 -2.36 -24.51
N ASN A 402 12.97 -2.68 -23.31
CA ASN A 402 14.37 -2.99 -23.06
C ASN A 402 14.82 -4.29 -23.73
N VAL A 403 13.93 -5.28 -23.87
CA VAL A 403 14.20 -6.51 -24.62
C VAL A 403 14.19 -6.23 -26.13
N LEU A 404 13.25 -5.44 -26.64
CA LEU A 404 13.16 -5.05 -28.06
C LEU A 404 14.34 -4.16 -28.51
N CYS A 405 14.80 -3.24 -27.66
CA CYS A 405 15.96 -2.38 -27.95
C CYS A 405 17.31 -3.11 -27.79
N GLY A 406 17.34 -4.37 -27.33
CA GLY A 406 18.58 -5.12 -27.11
C GLY A 406 19.35 -4.74 -25.83
N ASN A 407 18.80 -3.88 -24.96
CA ASN A 407 19.38 -3.55 -23.66
C ASN A 407 19.45 -4.78 -22.74
N ILE A 408 18.52 -5.71 -22.90
CA ILE A 408 18.53 -7.02 -22.25
C ILE A 408 18.76 -8.09 -23.31
N LEU A 409 19.89 -8.77 -23.20
CA LEU A 409 20.26 -9.88 -24.09
C LEU A 409 19.28 -11.07 -23.94
N PRO A 410 18.92 -11.76 -25.03
CA PRO A 410 18.01 -12.91 -25.00
C PRO A 410 18.44 -14.03 -24.03
N ASP A 411 19.75 -14.33 -23.98
CA ASP A 411 20.32 -15.32 -23.05
C ASP A 411 20.17 -14.90 -21.59
N ARG A 412 20.36 -13.59 -21.31
CA ARG A 412 20.17 -13.05 -19.97
C ARG A 412 18.70 -13.09 -19.57
N PHE A 413 17.79 -12.72 -20.47
CA PHE A 413 16.35 -12.75 -20.22
C PHE A 413 15.81 -14.16 -19.95
N ALA A 414 16.35 -15.18 -20.62
CA ALA A 414 16.03 -16.58 -20.34
C ALA A 414 16.37 -16.98 -18.90
N LYS A 415 17.50 -16.51 -18.37
CA LYS A 415 18.04 -16.86 -17.04
C LYS A 415 17.48 -16.00 -15.90
N MET A 416 17.10 -14.75 -16.16
CA MET A 416 16.65 -13.80 -15.13
C MET A 416 15.50 -14.36 -14.27
N THR A 417 15.52 -14.09 -12.96
CA THR A 417 14.45 -14.54 -12.08
C THR A 417 13.17 -13.73 -12.30
N ALA A 418 12.02 -14.26 -11.86
CA ALA A 418 10.76 -13.51 -11.89
C ALA A 418 10.81 -12.23 -11.05
N GLU A 419 11.74 -12.17 -10.09
CA GLU A 419 11.99 -11.00 -9.25
C GLU A 419 12.81 -9.93 -9.98
N GLU A 420 13.82 -10.35 -10.76
CA GLU A 420 14.65 -9.45 -11.55
C GLU A 420 13.94 -8.87 -12.78
N MET A 421 12.86 -9.50 -13.24
CA MET A 421 12.01 -9.00 -14.33
C MET A 421 10.88 -8.07 -13.85
N ALA A 422 10.67 -7.96 -12.54
CA ALA A 422 9.63 -7.08 -11.98
C ALA A 422 9.89 -5.59 -12.29
N SER A 423 8.86 -4.74 -12.16
CA SER A 423 9.03 -3.29 -12.32
C SER A 423 10.04 -2.74 -11.32
N ASP A 424 10.72 -1.66 -11.69
CA ASP A 424 11.77 -1.08 -10.85
C ASP A 424 11.23 -0.58 -9.49
N GLU A 425 9.97 -0.12 -9.47
CA GLU A 425 9.25 0.20 -8.23
C GLU A 425 9.02 -1.04 -7.34
N LEU A 426 8.61 -2.16 -7.93
CA LEU A 426 8.36 -3.39 -7.18
C LEU A 426 9.66 -4.02 -6.67
N LYS A 427 10.76 -3.89 -7.43
CA LYS A 427 12.10 -4.29 -6.99
C LYS A 427 12.56 -3.47 -5.80
N GLU A 428 12.38 -2.15 -5.84
CA GLU A 428 12.81 -1.28 -4.75
C GLU A 428 11.97 -1.51 -3.49
N MET A 429 10.65 -1.75 -3.63
CA MET A 429 9.81 -2.14 -2.50
C MET A 429 10.26 -3.46 -1.86
N ARG A 430 10.50 -4.51 -2.65
CA ARG A 430 10.98 -5.79 -2.12
C ARG A 430 12.32 -5.66 -1.41
N LYS A 431 13.22 -4.84 -1.96
CA LYS A 431 14.53 -4.55 -1.37
C LYS A 431 14.41 -3.81 -0.05
N ASN A 432 13.49 -2.85 0.07
CA ASN A 432 13.24 -2.12 1.31
C ASN A 432 12.65 -3.03 2.38
N LEU A 433 11.63 -3.83 2.05
CA LEU A 433 11.04 -4.81 2.97
C LEU A 433 12.07 -5.83 3.47
N THR A 434 12.94 -6.30 2.57
CA THR A 434 14.01 -7.25 2.95
C THR A 434 15.03 -6.59 3.89
N LYS A 435 15.43 -5.34 3.61
CA LYS A 435 16.33 -4.58 4.49
C LYS A 435 15.72 -4.30 5.86
N GLU A 436 14.44 -3.99 5.91
CA GLU A 436 13.72 -3.74 7.16
C GLU A 436 13.58 -5.02 7.98
N ALA A 437 13.22 -6.14 7.37
CA ALA A 437 13.18 -7.45 8.03
C ALA A 437 14.56 -7.85 8.62
N ILE A 438 15.65 -7.58 7.88
CA ILE A 438 17.01 -7.83 8.38
C ILE A 438 17.34 -6.91 9.57
N ARG A 439 16.97 -5.63 9.50
CA ARG A 439 17.20 -4.65 10.58
C ARG A 439 16.44 -5.02 11.84
N GLU A 440 15.17 -5.39 11.71
CA GLU A 440 14.31 -5.83 12.81
C GLU A 440 14.86 -7.10 13.48
N HIS A 441 15.31 -8.07 12.69
CA HIS A 441 15.91 -9.30 13.21
C HIS A 441 17.24 -9.06 13.95
N GLN A 442 17.98 -8.00 13.58
CA GLN A 442 19.21 -7.62 14.29
C GLN A 442 18.93 -6.90 15.63
N MET A 443 17.82 -6.17 15.77
CA MET A 443 17.48 -5.43 16.98
C MET A 443 16.88 -6.29 18.11
N ALA A 444 16.23 -7.41 17.77
CA ALA A 444 15.56 -8.28 18.75
C ALA A 444 16.50 -9.05 19.73
N LYS A 445 17.82 -8.90 19.64
CA LYS A 445 18.80 -9.64 20.46
C LYS A 445 19.33 -8.92 21.71
N THR A 446 18.97 -7.68 21.98
CA THR A 446 19.54 -6.88 23.09
C THR A 446 18.47 -6.37 24.07
N GLY A 447 17.95 -7.26 24.93
CA GLY A 447 16.96 -6.91 25.96
C GLY A 447 17.36 -7.42 27.36
N GLY A 448 18.37 -6.80 27.97
CA GLY A 448 18.70 -7.00 29.39
C GLY A 448 19.84 -6.09 29.84
N THR A 449 19.96 -5.85 31.15
CA THR A 449 20.97 -4.95 31.71
C THR A 449 22.27 -5.70 31.92
N GLN A 450 23.38 -5.21 31.35
CA GLN A 450 24.71 -5.79 31.57
C GLN A 450 25.16 -5.54 33.02
N THR A 451 25.75 -6.57 33.64
CA THR A 451 26.21 -6.52 35.02
C THR A 451 27.40 -7.45 35.26
N ASP A 452 28.30 -7.00 36.12
CA ASP A 452 29.42 -7.79 36.63
C ASP A 452 29.12 -8.43 38.01
N LEU A 453 27.90 -8.24 38.54
CA LEU A 453 27.51 -8.79 39.85
C LEU A 453 27.47 -10.32 39.84
N PHE A 454 27.24 -10.95 38.69
CA PHE A 454 27.06 -12.39 38.59
C PHE A 454 28.26 -13.07 37.92
N THR A 455 28.79 -14.10 38.56
CA THR A 455 29.85 -14.94 37.97
C THR A 455 29.25 -16.19 37.36
N CYS A 456 29.52 -16.45 36.08
CA CYS A 456 29.00 -17.62 35.40
C CYS A 456 29.59 -18.92 35.95
N GLY A 457 28.74 -19.86 36.38
CA GLY A 457 29.20 -21.16 36.90
C GLY A 457 29.96 -22.04 35.89
N LYS A 458 29.75 -21.84 34.57
CA LYS A 458 30.42 -22.63 33.52
C LYS A 458 31.78 -22.04 33.11
N CYS A 459 31.83 -20.75 32.76
CA CYS A 459 33.06 -20.13 32.23
C CYS A 459 33.79 -19.25 33.25
N LYS A 460 33.24 -19.06 34.46
CA LYS A 460 33.78 -18.24 35.55
C LYS A 460 34.03 -16.76 35.22
N LYS A 461 33.55 -16.27 34.08
CA LYS A 461 33.59 -14.86 33.68
C LYS A 461 32.40 -14.10 34.29
N LYS A 462 32.57 -12.79 34.48
CA LYS A 462 31.57 -11.89 35.10
C LYS A 462 30.68 -11.14 34.11
N ASN A 463 30.98 -11.21 32.81
CA ASN A 463 30.18 -10.57 31.76
C ASN A 463 28.82 -11.27 31.58
N CYS A 464 27.82 -10.77 32.32
CA CYS A 464 26.47 -11.30 32.33
C CYS A 464 25.44 -10.20 32.05
N THR A 465 24.30 -10.59 31.49
CA THR A 465 23.13 -9.75 31.31
C THR A 465 22.01 -10.30 32.18
N TYR A 466 21.36 -9.46 32.99
CA TYR A 466 20.24 -9.87 33.82
C TYR A 466 18.95 -9.14 33.49
N THR A 467 17.83 -9.83 33.71
CA THR A 467 16.47 -9.32 33.53
C THR A 467 15.63 -9.80 34.71
N GLN A 468 14.99 -8.87 35.41
CA GLN A 468 14.09 -9.19 36.52
C GLN A 468 12.65 -9.21 36.02
N VAL A 469 11.95 -10.30 36.28
CA VAL A 469 10.56 -10.49 35.86
C VAL A 469 9.76 -11.03 37.04
N GLN A 470 8.61 -10.42 37.31
CA GLN A 470 7.67 -10.95 38.28
C GLN A 470 6.92 -12.13 37.63
N THR A 471 7.22 -13.35 38.05
CA THR A 471 6.69 -14.57 37.40
C THR A 471 5.45 -15.15 38.09
N ARG A 472 5.05 -14.58 39.24
CA ARG A 472 3.95 -15.04 40.12
C ARG A 472 3.19 -13.86 40.75
N SER A 473 2.24 -14.13 41.65
CA SER A 473 1.37 -13.16 42.33
C SER A 473 2.12 -11.95 42.90
N ALA A 474 1.41 -10.81 43.05
CA ALA A 474 1.98 -9.54 43.51
C ALA A 474 2.71 -9.61 44.87
N ASP A 475 2.40 -10.61 45.70
CA ASP A 475 2.96 -10.81 47.03
C ASP A 475 4.29 -11.62 47.06
N GLU A 476 4.79 -12.10 45.91
CA GLU A 476 6.10 -12.80 45.82
C GLU A 476 7.23 -11.92 45.26
N PRO A 477 8.50 -12.12 45.69
CA PRO A 477 9.64 -11.34 45.23
C PRO A 477 9.96 -11.57 43.73
N MET A 478 10.56 -10.56 43.08
CA MET A 478 10.89 -10.60 41.65
C MET A 478 11.90 -11.70 41.31
N THR A 479 11.63 -12.51 40.28
CA THR A 479 12.59 -13.53 39.82
C THR A 479 13.64 -12.90 38.92
N THR A 480 14.92 -13.12 39.23
CA THR A 480 16.03 -12.62 38.42
C THR A 480 16.52 -13.70 37.46
N PHE A 481 16.52 -13.41 36.16
CA PHE A 481 17.09 -14.24 35.10
C PHE A 481 18.44 -13.68 34.69
N VAL A 482 19.47 -14.51 34.61
CA VAL A 482 20.83 -14.11 34.23
C VAL A 482 21.31 -14.95 33.04
N VAL A 483 21.92 -14.29 32.07
CA VAL A 483 22.53 -14.88 30.88
C VAL A 483 23.99 -14.48 30.83
N CYS A 484 24.91 -15.43 30.74
CA CYS A 484 26.30 -15.13 30.47
C CYS A 484 26.50 -14.79 28.99
N ASN A 485 27.07 -13.62 28.71
CA ASN A 485 27.30 -13.14 27.34
C ASN A 485 28.45 -13.89 26.65
N GLU A 486 29.29 -14.59 27.42
CA GLU A 486 30.50 -15.27 26.92
C GLU A 486 30.24 -16.72 26.49
N CYS A 487 29.39 -17.44 27.23
CA CYS A 487 29.12 -18.87 26.97
C CYS A 487 27.63 -19.19 26.77
N GLY A 488 26.76 -18.18 26.83
CA GLY A 488 25.32 -18.34 26.65
C GLY A 488 24.61 -19.10 27.79
N ASN A 489 25.32 -19.44 28.89
CA ASN A 489 24.71 -20.13 30.02
C ASN A 489 23.64 -19.26 30.69
N ARG A 490 22.47 -19.84 30.97
CA ARG A 490 21.32 -19.13 31.55
C ARG A 490 20.94 -19.77 32.87
N TRP A 491 20.65 -18.95 33.88
CA TRP A 491 20.16 -19.42 35.18
C TRP A 491 19.21 -18.39 35.80
N LYS A 492 18.46 -18.81 36.82
CA LYS A 492 17.51 -17.95 37.54
C LYS A 492 17.58 -18.19 39.04
N PHE A 493 17.23 -17.19 39.82
CA PHE A 493 17.02 -17.29 41.26
C PHE A 493 15.89 -16.33 41.69
N CYS A 494 15.17 -16.73 42.73
CA CYS A 494 14.05 -15.99 43.31
C CYS A 494 14.51 -15.12 44.47
#